data_AF-Q9GL29-F1
#
_entry.id   AF-Q9GL29-F1
#
_cell.length_a   1.000
_cell.length_b   1.000
_cell.length_c   1.000
_cell.angle_alpha   90.00
_cell.angle_beta   90.00
_cell.angle_gamma   90.00
#
_symmetry.space_group_name_H-M   'P 1'
#
loop_
_entity.id
_entity.type
_entity.pdbx_description
1 polymer ?
#
loop_
_entity_poly.entity_id
_entity_poly.type
_entity_poly.pdbx_seq_one_letter_code
_entity_poly.pdbx_strand_id
1 'polypeptide(L)' 'GHAYTDTGKASGNLETKYKICNYGLTFTQKWNTDNTLGTEISWENKLAEGLKLTLDTIFVPNTGKKSGKLKASYKRDC' A
#
# COMPACT_ATOMS: atom_id res chain seq x y z
N GLY A 1 33.71 12.48 11.04
CA GLY A 1 33.70 11.99 9.65
C GLY A 1 32.38 11.30 9.43
N HIS A 2 31.55 11.81 8.52
CA HIS A 2 30.23 11.28 8.23
C HIS A 2 30.35 10.01 7.38
N ALA A 3 29.62 8.98 7.81
CA ALA A 3 29.66 7.64 7.23
C ALA A 3 29.23 7.64 5.75
N TYR A 4 30.03 6.92 4.97
CA TYR A 4 29.94 6.59 3.57
C TYR A 4 28.53 6.24 3.08
N THR A 5 28.01 7.01 2.11
CA THR A 5 27.01 6.55 1.13
C THR A 5 27.74 6.07 -0.13
N ASP A 6 28.60 5.07 0.02
CA ASP A 6 29.32 4.41 -1.08
C ASP A 6 28.42 3.38 -1.78
N THR A 7 27.42 3.83 -2.53
CA THR A 7 26.79 3.00 -3.59
C THR A 7 26.29 3.78 -4.81
N GLY A 8 26.33 5.13 -4.83
CA GLY A 8 25.90 5.91 -6.00
C GLY A 8 24.42 5.71 -6.44
N LYS A 9 23.65 4.90 -5.70
CA LYS A 9 22.23 4.67 -5.91
C LYS A 9 21.44 5.56 -4.96
N ALA A 10 20.84 6.60 -5.50
CA ALA A 10 19.85 7.39 -4.77
C ALA A 10 18.58 6.55 -4.59
N SER A 11 18.32 6.07 -3.37
CA SER A 11 17.05 5.42 -3.03
C SER A 11 16.07 6.46 -2.50
N GLY A 12 14.98 6.67 -3.22
CA GLY A 12 13.85 7.51 -2.82
C GLY A 12 12.56 6.72 -2.77
N ASN A 13 11.66 7.11 -1.87
CA ASN A 13 10.32 6.57 -1.76
C ASN A 13 9.30 7.71 -1.85
N LEU A 14 8.35 7.58 -2.77
CA LEU A 14 7.19 8.43 -2.88
C LEU A 14 6.01 7.68 -2.29
N GLU A 15 5.35 8.25 -1.28
CA GLU A 15 4.11 7.72 -0.74
C GLU A 15 3.00 8.74 -0.98
N THR A 16 1.90 8.27 -1.57
CA THR A 16 0.71 9.08 -1.84
C THR A 16 -0.49 8.41 -1.20
N LYS A 17 -1.19 9.13 -0.34
CA LYS A 17 -2.34 8.62 0.41
C LYS A 17 -3.58 9.44 0.12
N TYR A 18 -4.60 8.78 -0.40
CA TYR A 18 -5.91 9.33 -0.67
C TYR A 18 -6.93 8.72 0.27
N LYS A 19 -7.62 9.55 1.04
CA LYS A 19 -8.73 9.12 1.91
C LYS A 19 -10.04 9.63 1.34
N ILE A 20 -10.94 8.72 1.02
CA ILE A 20 -12.30 8.99 0.57
C ILE A 20 -13.22 8.73 1.77
N CYS A 21 -13.35 9.74 2.64
CA CYS A 21 -14.10 9.66 3.89
C CYS A 21 -15.57 9.25 3.66
N ASN A 22 -16.19 9.71 2.57
CA ASN A 22 -17.58 9.40 2.22
C ASN A 22 -17.84 7.89 2.10
N TYR A 23 -16.85 7.14 1.63
CA TYR A 23 -16.95 5.70 1.39
C TYR A 23 -16.07 4.88 2.35
N GLY A 24 -15.42 5.47 3.36
CA GLY A 24 -14.49 4.72 4.23
C GLY A 24 -13.36 4.04 3.46
N LEU A 25 -13.03 4.56 2.26
CA LEU A 25 -12.00 4.04 1.38
C LEU A 25 -10.70 4.83 1.63
N THR A 26 -9.61 4.11 1.81
CA THR A 26 -8.26 4.66 1.82
C THR A 26 -7.46 3.98 0.74
N PHE A 27 -6.86 4.77 -0.13
CA PHE A 27 -6.01 4.30 -1.21
C PHE A 27 -4.61 4.87 -0.98
N THR A 28 -3.62 4.01 -0.88
CA THR A 28 -2.22 4.37 -0.67
C THR A 28 -1.40 3.82 -1.84
N GLN A 29 -0.71 4.69 -2.56
CA GLN A 29 0.28 4.29 -3.55
C GLN A 29 1.67 4.60 -3.02
N LYS A 30 2.57 3.63 -3.12
CA LYS A 30 3.97 3.75 -2.75
C LYS A 30 4.82 3.43 -3.96
N TRP A 31 5.65 4.36 -4.39
CA TRP A 31 6.57 4.16 -5.51
C TRP A 31 8.01 4.35 -5.04
N ASN A 32 8.86 3.36 -5.27
CA ASN A 32 10.28 3.42 -4.90
C ASN A 32 11.17 3.59 -6.13
N THR A 33 12.37 4.16 -5.95
CA THR A 33 13.38 4.31 -7.02
C THR A 33 13.87 2.97 -7.59
N ASP A 34 13.68 1.86 -6.88
CA ASP A 34 13.82 0.48 -7.40
C ASP A 34 12.67 0.07 -8.35
N ASN A 35 11.93 1.05 -8.86
CA ASN A 35 10.76 0.93 -9.73
C ASN A 35 9.64 0.06 -9.15
N THR A 36 9.59 -0.14 -7.83
CA THR A 36 8.53 -0.96 -7.20
C THR A 36 7.32 -0.07 -6.92
N LEU A 37 6.17 -0.45 -7.48
CA LEU A 37 4.88 0.18 -7.23
C LEU A 37 4.06 -0.68 -6.27
N GLY A 38 3.88 -0.23 -5.04
CA GLY A 38 2.92 -0.74 -4.09
C GLY A 38 1.61 0.04 -4.16
N THR A 39 0.49 -0.66 -4.18
CA THR A 39 -0.86 -0.10 -4.13
C THR A 39 -1.62 -0.81 -3.02
N GLU A 40 -1.98 -0.07 -1.98
CA GLU A 40 -2.80 -0.53 -0.86
C GLU A 40 -4.18 0.13 -0.95
N ILE A 41 -5.25 -0.66 -0.89
CA ILE A 41 -6.63 -0.20 -0.88
C ILE A 41 -7.28 -0.76 0.38
N SER A 42 -7.64 0.10 1.32
CA SER A 42 -8.39 -0.28 2.52
C SER A 42 -9.81 0.25 2.42
N TRP A 43 -10.79 -0.60 2.73
CA TRP A 43 -12.20 -0.27 2.76
C TRP A 43 -12.80 -0.69 4.10
N GLU A 44 -13.34 0.25 4.86
CA GLU A 44 -13.85 0.01 6.21
C GLU A 44 -15.34 0.39 6.32
N ASN A 45 -16.11 -0.47 6.99
CA ASN A 45 -17.44 -0.17 7.56
C ASN A 45 -18.52 0.36 6.58
N LYS A 46 -18.38 0.12 5.27
CA LYS A 46 -19.41 0.50 4.27
C LYS A 46 -20.17 -0.67 3.64
N LEU A 47 -19.53 -1.82 3.47
CA LEU A 47 -20.20 -3.03 2.98
C LEU A 47 -20.98 -3.73 4.11
N ALA A 48 -20.41 -3.74 5.31
CA ALA A 48 -21.08 -4.15 6.56
C ALA A 48 -20.37 -3.47 7.74
N GLU A 49 -21.11 -3.11 8.78
CA GLU A 49 -20.52 -2.61 10.03
C GLU A 49 -19.58 -3.66 10.61
N GLY A 50 -18.33 -3.26 10.85
CA GLY A 50 -17.26 -4.16 11.33
C GLY A 50 -16.49 -4.91 10.23
N LEU A 51 -16.83 -4.73 8.95
CA LEU A 51 -16.05 -5.28 7.84
C LEU A 51 -14.91 -4.33 7.43
N LYS A 52 -13.69 -4.85 7.46
CA LYS A 52 -12.47 -4.22 6.94
C LYS A 52 -11.87 -5.08 5.85
N LEU A 53 -11.83 -4.54 4.64
CA LEU A 53 -11.13 -5.13 3.50
C LEU A 53 -9.85 -4.34 3.26
N THR A 54 -8.74 -5.03 3.07
CA THR A 54 -7.46 -4.42 2.69
C THR A 54 -6.89 -5.24 1.53
N LEU A 55 -6.69 -4.60 0.40
CA LEU A 55 -6.04 -5.14 -0.78
C LEU A 55 -4.68 -4.48 -0.91
N ASP A 56 -3.62 -5.26 -0.79
CA ASP A 56 -2.24 -4.81 -0.97
C ASP A 56 -1.69 -5.46 -2.24
N THR A 57 -1.23 -4.66 -3.20
CA THR A 57 -0.70 -5.12 -4.48
C THR A 57 0.67 -4.53 -4.68
N ILE A 58 1.65 -5.37 -4.97
CA ILE A 58 3.03 -4.96 -5.23
C ILE A 58 3.37 -5.37 -6.64
N PHE A 59 3.79 -4.40 -7.44
CA PHE A 59 4.18 -4.57 -8.82
C PHE A 59 5.62 -4.10 -9.02
N VAL A 60 6.46 -4.98 -9.55
CA VAL A 60 7.85 -4.70 -9.89
C VAL A 60 8.00 -4.82 -11.41
N PRO A 61 7.89 -3.72 -12.17
CA PRO A 61 7.95 -3.71 -13.63
C PRO A 61 9.27 -4.30 -14.14
N ASN A 62 10.38 -4.03 -13.44
CA ASN A 62 11.72 -4.43 -13.84
C ASN A 62 11.93 -5.97 -13.84
N THR A 63 11.11 -6.72 -13.10
CA THR A 63 11.19 -8.19 -13.04
C THR A 63 9.88 -8.88 -13.43
N GLY A 64 8.83 -8.10 -13.75
CA GLY A 64 7.47 -8.61 -13.97
C GLY A 64 6.81 -9.25 -12.75
N LYS A 65 7.45 -9.20 -11.56
CA LYS A 65 6.91 -9.78 -10.34
C LYS A 65 5.72 -8.97 -9.87
N LYS A 66 4.56 -9.63 -9.85
CA LYS A 66 3.33 -9.12 -9.26
C LYS A 66 3.00 -9.97 -8.04
N SER A 67 2.75 -9.33 -6.91
CA SER A 67 2.27 -9.97 -5.71
C SER A 67 1.01 -9.23 -5.26
N GLY A 68 0.03 -9.98 -4.79
CA GLY A 68 -1.21 -9.44 -4.28
C GLY A 68 -1.55 -10.13 -2.98
N LYS A 69 -1.97 -9.37 -1.98
CA LYS A 69 -2.49 -9.85 -0.71
C LYS A 69 -3.86 -9.22 -0.51
N LEU A 70 -4.88 -10.04 -0.48
CA LEU A 70 -6.21 -9.63 -0.06
C LEU A 70 -6.41 -10.07 1.40
N LYS A 71 -6.79 -9.13 2.24
CA LYS A 71 -7.17 -9.35 3.63
C LYS A 71 -8.60 -8.89 3.82
N ALA A 72 -9.42 -9.75 4.40
CA ALA A 72 -10.77 -9.42 4.81
C ALA A 72 -10.90 -9.77 6.29
N SER A 73 -11.31 -8.81 7.09
CA SER A 73 -11.55 -8.98 8.51
C SER A 73 -12.97 -8.53 8.79
N TYR A 74 -13.74 -9.36 9.47
CA TYR A 74 -15.09 -9.03 9.91
C TYR A 74 -15.13 -9.15 11.43
N LYS A 75 -15.53 -8.07 12.10
CA LYS A 75 -15.81 -8.08 13.54
C LYS A 75 -17.31 -7.87 13.72
N ARG A 76 -17.92 -8.72 14.55
CA ARG A 76 -19.29 -8.57 15.02
C ARG A 76 -19.22 -8.58 16.53
N ASP A 77 -19.58 -7.48 17.17
CA ASP A 77 -19.80 -7.47 18.62
C ASP A 77 -21.09 -8.27 18.89
N CYS A 78 -20.98 -9.22 19.83
CA CYS A 78 -22.11 -9.96 20.38
C CYS A 78 -22.46 -9.37 21.74
#